data_AF-A0A2I2KQ89-F1
#
_entry.id   AF-A0A2I2KQ89-F1
#
_cell.length_a   1.000
_cell.length_b   1.000
_cell.length_c   1.000
_cell.angle_alpha   90.00
_cell.angle_beta   90.00
_cell.angle_gamma   90.00
#
_symmetry.space_group_name_H-M   'P 1'
#
loop_
_entity.id
_entity.type
_entity.pdbx_description
1 polymer ?
#
loop_
_entity_poly.entity_id
_entity_poly.type
_entity_poly.pdbx_seq_one_letter_code
_entity_poly.pdbx_strand_id
1 'polypeptide(L)'
;MSATDPTTPAPPGRVEVLVRRTDPRLAGPVYAQPSDAGADLVAASDVTLGPGERAVVGTGLAIALPEGYAAFVHPRSGLAARYGVTLVNAPGTVDAGYRGEIKVVLINTDRSETITLRRGDRIAQLVVQRVEHAVFREVAELPDSVRGVGGFGSTGGFGSGSTAGVAPTDGSDGSGAEVGAGAGAGAGAAGATGREAAGVRPGA
;
A
#
# COMPACT_ATOMS: atom_id res chain seq x y z
N MET A 1 -39.75 1.34 5.26
CA MET A 1 -38.82 0.23 5.55
C MET A 1 -38.44 0.38 7.01
N SER A 2 -38.95 -0.50 7.87
CA SER A 2 -38.80 -0.38 9.32
C SER A 2 -37.33 -0.50 9.70
N ALA A 3 -36.80 0.45 10.49
CA ALA A 3 -35.47 0.32 11.06
C ALA A 3 -35.44 -0.96 11.90
N THR A 4 -34.57 -1.90 11.54
CA THR A 4 -34.36 -3.13 12.29
C THR A 4 -33.95 -2.77 13.71
N ASP A 5 -34.63 -3.34 14.70
CA ASP A 5 -34.34 -3.15 16.13
C ASP A 5 -32.87 -3.53 16.39
N PRO A 6 -32.02 -2.63 16.92
CA PRO A 6 -30.61 -2.90 17.22
C PRO A 6 -30.41 -4.01 18.27
N THR A 7 -31.48 -4.53 18.86
CA THR A 7 -31.47 -5.63 19.81
C THR A 7 -31.60 -7.01 19.14
N THR A 8 -31.88 -7.07 17.83
CA THR A 8 -32.03 -8.35 17.12
C THR A 8 -30.66 -8.93 16.75
N PRO A 9 -30.27 -10.11 17.26
CA PRO A 9 -28.97 -10.70 16.96
C PRO A 9 -28.85 -11.06 15.48
N ALA A 10 -27.65 -10.90 14.92
CA ALA A 10 -27.37 -11.26 13.54
C ALA A 10 -27.61 -12.77 13.25
N PRO A 11 -28.01 -13.12 12.02
CA PRO A 11 -28.12 -14.52 11.61
C PRO A 11 -26.80 -15.27 11.79
N PRO A 12 -26.82 -16.58 12.08
CA PRO A 12 -25.61 -17.38 12.23
C PRO A 12 -24.72 -17.28 10.99
N GLY A 13 -23.40 -17.12 11.19
CA GLY A 13 -22.43 -16.92 10.12
C GLY A 13 -22.32 -15.49 9.59
N ARG A 14 -23.06 -14.53 10.15
CA ARG A 14 -22.92 -13.10 9.86
C ARG A 14 -22.40 -12.35 11.09
N VAL A 15 -21.63 -11.29 10.84
CA VAL A 15 -21.18 -10.35 11.88
C VAL A 15 -22.04 -9.10 11.81
N GLU A 16 -22.55 -8.66 12.96
CA GLU A 16 -23.22 -7.37 13.07
C GLU A 16 -22.17 -6.26 13.15
N VAL A 17 -22.36 -5.21 12.35
CA VAL A 17 -21.53 -4.01 12.38
C VAL A 17 -22.45 -2.82 12.52
N LEU A 18 -22.29 -2.06 13.60
CA LEU A 18 -23.07 -0.85 13.79
C LEU A 18 -22.55 0.23 12.85
N VAL A 19 -23.47 0.93 12.19
CA VAL A 19 -23.16 1.92 11.16
C VAL A 19 -23.79 3.27 11.52
N ARG A 20 -22.99 4.33 11.45
CA ARG A 20 -23.46 5.72 11.49
C ARG A 20 -23.09 6.42 10.19
N ARG A 21 -24.10 6.88 9.45
CA ARG A 21 -23.90 7.77 8.30
C ARG A 21 -23.82 9.21 8.79
N THR A 22 -22.67 9.86 8.60
CA THR A 22 -22.50 11.28 8.92
C THR A 22 -23.22 12.17 7.90
N ASP A 23 -23.43 11.66 6.67
CA ASP A 23 -24.33 12.24 5.68
C ASP A 23 -25.43 11.24 5.30
N PRO A 24 -26.67 11.40 5.79
CA PRO A 24 -27.77 10.47 5.53
C PRO A 24 -28.18 10.35 4.06
N ARG A 25 -27.76 11.29 3.21
CA ARG A 25 -28.08 11.32 1.77
C ARG A 25 -27.17 10.41 0.95
N LEU A 26 -26.03 9.98 1.50
CA LEU A 26 -25.17 8.99 0.87
C LEU A 26 -25.74 7.59 1.11
N ALA A 27 -25.58 6.72 0.11
CA ALA A 27 -25.87 5.30 0.27
C ALA A 27 -25.00 4.73 1.39
N GLY A 28 -25.59 3.85 2.21
CA GLY A 28 -24.82 3.06 3.17
C GLY A 28 -23.93 2.03 2.46
N PRO A 29 -23.08 1.31 3.21
CA PRO A 29 -22.30 0.22 2.65
C PRO A 29 -23.23 -0.89 2.18
N VAL A 30 -23.08 -1.32 0.93
CA VAL A 30 -23.92 -2.35 0.30
C VAL A 30 -23.03 -3.37 -0.40
N TYR A 31 -23.34 -4.66 -0.20
CA TYR A 31 -22.80 -5.74 -1.01
C TYR A 31 -23.54 -5.77 -2.35
N ALA A 32 -22.82 -5.69 -3.47
CA ALA A 32 -23.47 -5.62 -4.78
C ALA A 32 -24.09 -6.96 -5.19
N GLN A 33 -23.48 -8.08 -4.77
CA GLN A 33 -23.97 -9.44 -4.94
C GLN A 33 -23.99 -10.20 -3.61
N PRO A 34 -24.82 -11.25 -3.47
CA PRO A 34 -24.91 -12.03 -2.23
C PRO A 34 -23.60 -12.67 -1.77
N SER A 35 -22.68 -12.95 -2.70
CA SER A 35 -21.39 -13.60 -2.45
C SER A 35 -20.21 -12.63 -2.40
N ASP A 36 -20.45 -11.32 -2.51
CA ASP A 36 -19.36 -10.34 -2.50
C ASP A 36 -18.68 -10.30 -1.14
N ALA A 37 -17.35 -10.28 -1.14
CA ALA A 37 -16.56 -10.19 0.10
C ALA A 37 -16.60 -8.78 0.71
N GLY A 38 -16.72 -7.75 -0.13
CA GLY A 38 -16.63 -6.35 0.26
C GLY A 38 -17.92 -5.57 0.02
N ALA A 39 -18.28 -4.69 0.95
CA ALA A 39 -19.35 -3.72 0.75
C ALA A 39 -18.79 -2.44 0.11
N ASP A 40 -19.44 -1.92 -0.92
CA ASP A 40 -18.97 -0.72 -1.63
C ASP A 40 -19.00 0.51 -0.71
N LEU A 41 -17.94 1.33 -0.77
CA LEU A 41 -17.84 2.64 -0.13
C LEU A 41 -17.93 3.73 -1.18
N VAL A 42 -18.70 4.78 -0.90
CA VAL A 42 -18.93 5.90 -1.82
C VAL A 42 -18.13 7.14 -1.44
N ALA A 43 -17.85 8.01 -2.40
CA ALA A 43 -17.23 9.31 -2.15
C ALA A 43 -18.23 10.29 -1.50
N ALA A 44 -17.84 10.97 -0.43
CA ALA A 44 -18.66 11.99 0.21
C ALA A 44 -18.59 13.37 -0.48
N SER A 45 -17.59 13.59 -1.33
CA SER A 45 -17.37 14.81 -2.08
C SER A 45 -16.79 14.50 -3.46
N ASP A 46 -16.92 15.45 -4.38
CA ASP A 46 -16.20 15.39 -5.65
C ASP A 46 -14.68 15.45 -5.39
N VAL A 47 -13.91 14.75 -6.22
CA VAL A 47 -12.45 14.80 -6.24
C VAL A 47 -11.95 14.66 -7.67
N THR A 48 -10.94 15.44 -8.03
CA THR A 48 -10.21 15.32 -9.29
C THR A 48 -8.76 15.00 -8.97
N LEU A 49 -8.21 13.99 -9.61
CA LEU A 49 -6.83 13.53 -9.44
C LEU A 49 -6.11 13.54 -10.78
N GLY A 50 -5.14 14.44 -10.93
CA GLY A 50 -4.19 14.39 -12.04
C GLY A 50 -3.25 13.18 -11.95
N PRO A 51 -2.42 12.94 -12.98
CA PRO A 51 -1.44 11.87 -12.98
C PRO A 51 -0.51 11.92 -11.76
N GLY A 52 -0.43 10.82 -11.00
CA GLY A 52 0.38 10.72 -9.78
C GLY A 52 -0.17 11.44 -8.55
N GLU A 53 -1.30 12.15 -8.67
CA GLU A 53 -1.90 12.85 -7.54
C GLU A 53 -2.64 11.90 -6.60
N ARG A 54 -2.73 12.31 -5.33
CA ARG A 54 -3.47 11.60 -4.28
C ARG A 54 -4.34 12.55 -3.49
N ALA A 55 -5.45 12.04 -2.97
CA ALA A 55 -6.32 12.78 -2.07
C ALA A 55 -6.91 11.87 -0.99
N VAL A 56 -7.19 12.47 0.18
CA VAL A 56 -7.97 11.83 1.22
C VAL A 56 -9.44 12.19 1.02
N VAL A 57 -10.26 11.19 0.73
CA VAL A 57 -11.68 11.37 0.43
C VAL A 57 -12.53 10.75 1.53
N GLY A 58 -13.45 11.52 2.09
CA GLY A 58 -14.42 11.03 3.06
C GLY A 58 -15.43 10.07 2.42
N THR A 59 -16.01 9.19 3.22
CA THR A 59 -17.06 8.24 2.77
C THR A 59 -18.43 8.56 3.35
N GLY A 60 -18.49 9.47 4.32
CA GLY A 60 -19.69 9.72 5.12
C GLY A 60 -20.07 8.57 6.04
N LEU A 61 -19.17 7.61 6.26
CA LEU A 61 -19.43 6.37 6.99
C LEU A 61 -18.53 6.26 8.22
N ALA A 62 -19.13 6.05 9.39
CA ALA A 62 -18.44 5.60 10.60
C ALA A 62 -19.03 4.25 11.02
N ILE A 63 -18.20 3.35 11.55
CA ILE A 63 -18.63 2.02 11.97
C ILE A 63 -18.17 1.72 13.40
N ALA A 64 -18.81 0.74 14.04
CA ALA A 64 -18.29 0.08 15.21
C ALA A 64 -18.23 -1.43 14.94
N LEU A 65 -17.02 -1.97 14.94
CA LEU A 65 -16.79 -3.40 14.81
C LEU A 65 -16.76 -4.04 16.20
N PRO A 66 -17.19 -5.30 16.34
CA PRO A 66 -16.94 -6.08 17.55
C PRO A 66 -15.44 -6.32 17.76
N GLU A 67 -15.02 -6.53 19.00
CA GLU A 67 -13.65 -6.93 19.30
C GLU A 67 -13.28 -8.26 18.61
N GLY A 68 -12.01 -8.41 18.22
CA GLY A 68 -11.54 -9.55 17.43
C GLY A 68 -11.82 -9.45 15.93
N TYR A 69 -12.29 -8.29 15.46
CA TYR A 69 -12.48 -7.99 14.04
C TYR A 69 -11.74 -6.72 13.62
N ALA A 70 -11.37 -6.67 12.35
CA ALA A 70 -10.92 -5.47 11.66
C ALA A 70 -11.68 -5.35 10.34
N ALA A 71 -11.72 -4.14 9.80
CA ALA A 71 -12.20 -3.93 8.44
C ALA A 71 -11.06 -3.42 7.55
N PHE A 72 -11.00 -3.96 6.33
CA PHE A 72 -9.98 -3.67 5.35
C PHE A 72 -10.59 -2.95 4.15
N VAL A 73 -10.04 -1.80 3.82
CA VAL A 73 -10.46 -0.99 2.68
C VAL A 73 -9.62 -1.37 1.47
N HIS A 74 -10.25 -2.02 0.50
CA HIS A 74 -9.61 -2.50 -0.72
C HIS A 74 -9.93 -1.61 -1.92
N PRO A 75 -9.02 -1.54 -2.91
CA PRO A 75 -9.32 -0.98 -4.22
C PRO A 75 -10.46 -1.72 -4.91
N ARG A 76 -11.22 -1.01 -5.75
CA ARG A 76 -12.19 -1.63 -6.67
C ARG A 76 -11.47 -1.97 -7.97
N SER A 77 -11.54 -3.24 -8.39
CA SER A 77 -10.82 -3.74 -9.58
C SER A 77 -11.14 -2.96 -10.85
N GLY A 78 -12.39 -2.55 -11.04
CA GLY A 78 -12.81 -1.75 -12.19
C GLY A 78 -12.15 -0.37 -12.26
N LEU A 79 -11.98 0.31 -11.12
CA LEU A 79 -11.29 1.60 -11.05
C LEU A 79 -9.79 1.44 -11.29
N ALA A 80 -9.18 0.42 -10.70
CA ALA A 80 -7.77 0.11 -10.89
C ALA A 80 -7.43 -0.22 -12.36
N ALA A 81 -8.19 -1.12 -12.99
CA ALA A 81 -7.89 -1.59 -14.33
C ALA A 81 -8.21 -0.56 -15.43
N ARG A 82 -9.24 0.28 -15.24
CA ARG A 82 -9.71 1.22 -16.29
C ARG A 82 -9.12 2.62 -16.17
N TYR A 83 -8.74 3.03 -14.97
CA TYR A 83 -8.36 4.42 -14.68
C TYR A 83 -7.11 4.55 -13.82
N GLY A 84 -6.42 3.44 -13.50
CA GLY A 84 -5.23 3.49 -12.65
C GLY A 84 -5.51 3.97 -11.22
N VAL A 85 -6.74 3.87 -10.71
CA VAL A 85 -7.05 4.33 -9.35
C VAL A 85 -6.85 3.20 -8.34
N THR A 86 -5.99 3.45 -7.35
CA THR A 86 -5.80 2.56 -6.21
C THR A 86 -5.77 3.37 -4.90
N LEU A 87 -5.42 2.73 -3.79
CA LEU A 87 -5.25 3.37 -2.50
C LEU A 87 -3.79 3.32 -2.09
N VAL A 88 -3.28 4.44 -1.58
CA VAL A 88 -1.88 4.54 -1.13
C VAL A 88 -1.57 3.53 -0.02
N ASN A 89 -2.53 3.30 0.87
CA ASN A 89 -2.39 2.42 2.03
C ASN A 89 -3.14 1.09 1.85
N ALA A 90 -3.38 0.62 0.62
CA ALA A 90 -4.11 -0.63 0.39
C ALA A 90 -3.38 -1.86 0.97
N PRO A 91 -4.08 -2.77 1.68
CA PRO A 91 -5.42 -2.58 2.24
C PRO A 91 -5.42 -1.63 3.44
N GLY A 92 -6.32 -0.63 3.43
CA GLY A 92 -6.43 0.31 4.54
C GLY A 92 -7.07 -0.36 5.75
N THR A 93 -6.42 -0.36 6.92
CA THR A 93 -6.94 -1.03 8.12
C THR A 93 -7.82 -0.09 8.95
N VAL A 94 -9.00 -0.55 9.35
CA VAL A 94 -9.93 0.12 10.26
C VAL A 94 -10.09 -0.74 11.51
N ASP A 95 -9.61 -0.23 12.64
CA ASP A 95 -9.59 -0.93 13.92
C ASP A 95 -10.97 -1.01 14.58
N ALA A 96 -11.19 -2.04 15.41
CA ALA A 96 -12.44 -2.19 16.16
C ALA A 96 -12.75 -1.04 17.11
N GLY A 97 -11.73 -0.34 17.62
CA GLY A 97 -11.88 0.84 18.46
C GLY A 97 -12.20 2.13 17.70
N TYR A 98 -12.06 2.15 16.38
CA TYR A 98 -12.25 3.37 15.59
C TYR A 98 -13.73 3.77 15.50
N ARG A 99 -14.04 5.05 15.72
CA ARG A 99 -15.41 5.62 15.62
C ARG A 99 -15.49 6.85 14.73
N GLY A 100 -14.36 7.24 14.14
CA GLY A 100 -14.29 8.32 13.17
C GLY A 100 -14.89 7.91 11.83
N GLU A 101 -14.94 8.87 10.92
CA GLU A 101 -15.33 8.62 9.54
C GLU A 101 -14.22 7.84 8.82
N ILE A 102 -14.59 6.75 8.14
CA ILE A 102 -13.69 6.03 7.25
C ILE A 102 -13.36 6.94 6.07
N LYS A 103 -12.06 7.17 5.86
CA LYS A 103 -11.54 7.94 4.72
C LYS A 103 -10.71 7.04 3.82
N VAL A 104 -10.71 7.34 2.54
CA VAL A 104 -9.99 6.59 1.50
C VAL A 104 -8.86 7.47 0.97
N VAL A 105 -7.63 6.96 1.00
CA VAL A 105 -6.45 7.66 0.46
C VAL A 105 -6.24 7.24 -1.00
N LEU A 106 -7.01 7.84 -1.91
CA LEU A 106 -6.95 7.52 -3.33
C LEU A 106 -5.66 8.04 -3.96
N ILE A 107 -5.12 7.31 -4.93
CA ILE A 107 -4.04 7.74 -5.81
C ILE A 107 -4.37 7.36 -7.25
N ASN A 108 -4.10 8.30 -8.17
CA ASN A 108 -4.13 8.04 -9.60
C ASN A 108 -2.73 7.61 -10.07
N THR A 109 -2.58 6.36 -10.49
CA THR A 109 -1.33 5.81 -11.02
C THR A 109 -1.24 5.89 -12.54
N ASP A 110 -2.26 6.42 -13.22
CA ASP A 110 -2.15 6.76 -14.63
C ASP A 110 -1.09 7.85 -14.82
N ARG A 111 -0.38 7.79 -15.95
CA ARG A 111 0.76 8.66 -16.24
C ARG A 111 0.36 9.92 -17.00
N SER A 112 -0.82 9.95 -17.59
CA SER A 112 -1.27 11.03 -18.47
C SER A 112 -2.73 11.44 -18.25
N GLU A 113 -3.58 10.52 -17.81
CA GLU A 113 -5.01 10.77 -17.69
C GLU A 113 -5.38 11.29 -16.29
N THR A 114 -6.21 12.33 -16.28
CA THR A 114 -6.85 12.84 -15.07
C THR A 114 -8.17 12.14 -14.86
N ILE A 115 -8.50 11.77 -13.61
CA ILE A 115 -9.80 11.23 -13.26
C ILE A 115 -10.56 12.18 -12.35
N THR A 116 -11.87 12.29 -12.58
CA THR A 116 -12.80 12.94 -11.64
C THR A 116 -13.79 11.91 -11.12
N LEU A 117 -13.84 11.77 -9.80
CA LEU A 117 -14.83 10.96 -9.09
C LEU A 117 -15.84 11.92 -8.46
N ARG A 118 -17.12 11.64 -8.67
CA ARG A 118 -18.20 12.46 -8.13
C ARG A 118 -18.65 11.93 -6.79
N ARG A 119 -19.20 12.83 -5.97
CA ARG A 119 -19.92 12.45 -4.76
C ARG A 119 -20.95 11.36 -5.10
N GLY A 120 -20.93 10.27 -4.32
CA GLY A 120 -21.78 9.11 -4.52
C GLY A 120 -21.16 8.00 -5.38
N ASP A 121 -20.07 8.27 -6.11
CA ASP A 121 -19.35 7.23 -6.84
C ASP A 121 -18.75 6.23 -5.88
N ARG A 122 -18.77 4.95 -6.26
CA ARG A 122 -18.17 3.87 -5.49
C ARG A 122 -16.67 3.86 -5.69
N ILE A 123 -15.89 4.19 -4.66
CA ILE A 123 -14.45 4.45 -4.75
C ILE A 123 -13.58 3.36 -4.11
N ALA A 124 -14.12 2.59 -3.18
CA ALA A 124 -13.43 1.50 -2.48
C ALA A 124 -14.44 0.42 -2.06
N GLN A 125 -13.96 -0.67 -1.48
CA GLN A 125 -14.81 -1.70 -0.87
C GLN A 125 -14.26 -2.09 0.50
N LEU A 126 -15.17 -2.32 1.45
CA LEU A 126 -14.86 -2.65 2.84
C LEU A 126 -15.06 -4.15 3.08
N VAL A 127 -14.01 -4.87 3.45
CA VAL A 127 -14.03 -6.28 3.82
C VAL A 127 -13.87 -6.42 5.33
N VAL A 128 -14.82 -7.05 6.01
CA VAL A 128 -14.75 -7.27 7.47
C VAL A 128 -14.23 -8.68 7.74
N GLN A 129 -13.20 -8.81 8.57
CA GLN A 129 -12.58 -10.10 8.88
C GLN A 129 -12.31 -10.25 10.37
N ARG A 130 -12.31 -11.50 10.85
CA ARG A 130 -11.74 -11.84 12.16
C ARG A 130 -10.23 -11.66 12.11
N VAL A 131 -9.67 -11.14 13.19
CA VAL A 131 -8.23 -10.96 13.37
C VAL A 131 -7.82 -11.44 14.75
N GLU A 132 -6.66 -12.08 14.82
CA GLU A 132 -6.08 -12.53 16.09
C GLU A 132 -5.24 -11.41 16.71
N HIS A 133 -5.31 -11.27 18.04
CA HIS A 133 -4.39 -10.43 18.78
C HIS A 133 -3.17 -11.27 19.18
N ALA A 134 -2.10 -11.17 18.40
CA ALA A 134 -0.88 -11.94 18.64
C ALA A 134 -0.21 -11.56 19.97
N VAL A 135 0.27 -12.56 20.69
CA VAL A 135 1.19 -12.39 21.82
C VAL A 135 2.60 -12.63 21.32
N PHE A 136 3.40 -11.57 21.22
CA PHE A 136 4.79 -11.66 20.79
C PHE A 136 5.67 -12.18 21.92
N ARG A 137 6.53 -13.17 21.62
CA ARG A 137 7.53 -13.73 22.54
C ARG A 137 8.88 -13.75 21.85
N GLU A 138 9.85 -13.03 22.41
CA GLU A 138 11.22 -12.98 21.90
C GLU A 138 11.97 -14.30 22.23
N VAL A 139 12.73 -14.80 21.26
CA VAL A 139 13.53 -16.04 21.38
C VAL A 139 14.89 -15.82 20.70
N ALA A 140 15.91 -16.58 21.12
CA ALA A 140 17.24 -16.48 20.53
C ALA A 140 17.29 -16.98 19.08
N GLU A 141 16.54 -18.04 18.75
CA GLU A 141 16.50 -18.66 17.42
C GLU A 141 15.08 -19.11 17.09
N LEU A 142 14.69 -18.99 15.82
CA LEU A 142 13.41 -19.48 15.30
C LEU A 142 13.56 -20.93 14.81
N PRO A 143 12.50 -21.77 14.87
CA PRO A 143 12.51 -23.10 14.27
C PRO A 143 12.69 -23.08 12.74
N ASP A 144 13.28 -24.14 12.19
CA ASP A 144 13.38 -24.34 10.74
C ASP A 144 12.00 -24.42 10.06
N SER A 145 11.96 -24.02 8.78
CA SER A 145 10.76 -24.19 7.94
C SER A 145 11.14 -24.49 6.49
N VAL A 146 10.21 -25.09 5.73
CA VAL A 146 10.42 -25.42 4.30
C VAL A 146 10.79 -24.18 3.47
N ARG A 147 10.27 -23.01 3.82
CA ARG A 147 10.59 -21.74 3.14
C ARG A 147 11.92 -21.13 3.60
N GLY A 148 12.33 -21.42 4.84
CA GLY A 148 13.51 -20.81 5.46
C GLY A 148 13.51 -19.28 5.35
N VAL A 149 14.64 -18.72 4.94
CA VAL A 149 14.84 -17.27 4.73
C VAL A 149 14.46 -16.78 3.32
N GLY A 150 13.86 -17.63 2.46
CA GLY A 150 13.52 -17.29 1.08
C GLY A 150 12.34 -16.30 0.98
N GLY A 151 12.56 -15.14 0.35
CA GLY A 151 11.57 -14.10 0.07
C GLY A 151 11.73 -13.47 -1.31
N PHE A 152 10.88 -12.49 -1.67
CA PHE A 152 11.03 -11.65 -2.87
C PHE A 152 11.16 -12.40 -4.21
N GLY A 153 10.31 -13.40 -4.45
CA GLY A 153 10.34 -14.16 -5.71
C GLY A 153 11.24 -15.40 -5.67
N SER A 154 11.61 -15.89 -4.48
CA SER A 154 12.41 -17.11 -4.27
C SER A 154 11.82 -18.39 -4.89
N THR A 155 10.57 -18.36 -5.35
CA THR A 155 9.91 -19.47 -6.08
C THR A 155 10.00 -19.32 -7.61
N GLY A 156 10.70 -18.30 -8.13
CA GLY A 156 10.77 -17.99 -9.55
C GLY A 156 9.48 -17.37 -10.11
N GLY A 157 9.46 -17.13 -11.43
CA GLY A 157 8.28 -16.62 -12.16
C GLY A 157 8.51 -15.37 -13.00
N PHE A 158 9.65 -14.70 -12.84
CA PHE A 158 10.00 -13.52 -13.64
C PHE A 158 11.49 -13.54 -14.02
N GLY A 159 11.76 -13.66 -15.32
CA GLY A 159 13.01 -13.22 -15.96
C GLY A 159 14.34 -13.78 -15.44
N SER A 160 14.64 -15.04 -15.69
CA SER A 160 16.00 -15.43 -16.11
C SER A 160 15.87 -16.43 -17.24
N GLY A 161 16.07 -15.94 -18.47
CA GLY A 161 16.15 -16.78 -19.64
C GLY A 161 17.18 -17.88 -19.41
N SER A 162 16.78 -19.10 -19.78
CA SER A 162 17.68 -20.22 -20.02
C SER A 162 18.86 -19.77 -20.88
N THR A 163 20.03 -19.55 -20.29
CA THR A 163 21.29 -19.76 -21.00
C THR A 163 21.69 -21.20 -20.74
N ALA A 164 21.30 -22.05 -21.69
CA ALA A 164 21.84 -23.38 -21.87
C ALA A 164 23.38 -23.33 -21.86
N GLY A 165 23.98 -24.35 -21.27
CA GLY A 165 25.41 -24.46 -21.11
C GLY A 165 26.17 -24.30 -22.42
N VAL A 166 27.21 -23.48 -22.38
CA VAL A 166 28.33 -23.55 -23.31
C VAL A 166 29.51 -24.05 -22.49
N ALA A 167 29.96 -25.26 -22.81
CA ALA A 167 31.16 -25.87 -22.25
C ALA A 167 32.40 -25.05 -22.67
N PRO A 168 33.47 -25.00 -21.85
CA PRO A 168 34.70 -24.34 -22.25
C PRO A 168 35.43 -25.23 -23.25
N THR A 169 35.70 -24.71 -24.45
CA THR A 169 36.70 -25.26 -25.36
C THR A 169 38.03 -24.59 -25.07
N ASP A 170 38.99 -25.39 -24.60
CA ASP A 170 40.42 -25.06 -24.56
C ASP A 170 40.93 -24.72 -25.98
N GLY A 171 41.80 -23.70 -26.05
CA GLY A 171 42.50 -23.31 -27.27
C GLY A 171 43.53 -22.23 -26.95
N SER A 172 44.80 -22.60 -27.12
CA SER A 172 46.00 -21.89 -26.70
C SER A 172 46.49 -20.82 -27.69
N ASP A 173 47.44 -20.03 -27.18
CA ASP A 173 48.55 -19.35 -27.86
C ASP A 173 48.35 -17.95 -28.47
N GLY A 174 49.25 -17.05 -28.05
CA GLY A 174 49.43 -15.74 -28.69
C GLY A 174 50.21 -14.72 -27.87
N SER A 175 51.50 -14.95 -27.65
CA SER A 175 52.48 -13.98 -27.11
C SER A 175 52.56 -12.68 -27.92
N GLY A 176 52.66 -11.53 -27.24
CA GLY A 176 53.02 -10.25 -27.87
C GLY A 176 53.36 -9.19 -26.82
N ALA A 177 54.65 -8.85 -26.73
CA ALA A 177 55.24 -7.89 -25.81
C ALA A 177 54.99 -6.45 -26.24
N GLU A 178 54.82 -5.53 -25.28
CA GLU A 178 55.20 -4.11 -25.46
C GLU A 178 55.76 -3.51 -24.17
N VAL A 179 56.92 -2.86 -24.33
CA VAL A 179 57.67 -2.05 -23.37
C VAL A 179 57.63 -0.62 -23.88
N GLY A 180 57.52 0.37 -22.98
CA GLY A 180 58.19 1.66 -23.19
C GLY A 180 57.38 2.95 -22.97
N ALA A 181 57.62 3.52 -21.79
CA ALA A 181 58.00 4.92 -21.55
C ALA A 181 56.97 6.08 -21.67
N GLY A 182 56.95 6.91 -20.62
CA GLY A 182 57.27 8.33 -20.82
C GLY A 182 56.40 9.40 -20.14
N ALA A 183 56.74 9.70 -18.89
CA ALA A 183 56.91 11.04 -18.28
C ALA A 183 55.76 12.07 -18.17
N GLY A 184 55.67 12.69 -16.97
CA GLY A 184 55.06 14.01 -16.79
C GLY A 184 54.64 14.36 -15.36
N ALA A 185 55.61 14.70 -14.49
CA ALA A 185 55.42 15.37 -13.19
C ALA A 185 54.67 16.72 -13.35
N GLY A 186 53.89 17.25 -12.41
CA GLY A 186 54.13 17.68 -11.01
C GLY A 186 53.30 18.96 -10.83
N ALA A 187 52.58 19.22 -9.73
CA ALA A 187 53.00 19.85 -8.48
C ALA A 187 51.71 20.08 -7.64
N GLY A 188 51.69 19.85 -6.33
CA GLY A 188 51.93 20.90 -5.31
C GLY A 188 50.59 21.58 -4.91
N ALA A 189 49.88 21.14 -3.86
CA ALA A 189 50.13 21.34 -2.42
C ALA A 189 49.36 22.53 -1.82
N ALA A 190 48.65 22.20 -0.73
CA ALA A 190 48.38 22.97 0.50
C ALA A 190 47.44 24.20 0.49
N GLY A 191 46.59 24.25 1.51
CA GLY A 191 45.89 25.47 1.93
C GLY A 191 44.73 25.19 2.88
N ALA A 192 45.02 25.09 4.18
CA ALA A 192 44.10 24.79 5.25
C ALA A 192 43.33 26.03 5.78
N THR A 193 42.47 25.76 6.79
CA THR A 193 41.81 26.68 7.76
C THR A 193 40.49 27.30 7.26
N GLY A 194 39.34 27.25 7.96
CA GLY A 194 39.03 26.99 9.36
C GLY A 194 38.56 28.29 10.03
N ARG A 195 37.26 28.43 10.36
CA ARG A 195 36.73 29.05 11.59
C ARG A 195 35.20 29.20 11.64
N GLU A 196 34.68 28.63 12.73
CA GLU A 196 33.71 29.14 13.72
C GLU A 196 32.30 29.67 13.38
N ALA A 197 31.41 29.24 14.27
CA ALA A 197 29.99 29.51 14.43
C ALA A 197 29.64 30.94 14.89
N ALA A 198 28.41 31.35 14.61
CA ALA A 198 27.63 32.22 15.48
C ALA A 198 26.13 31.97 15.25
N GLY A 199 25.40 31.62 16.32
CA GLY A 199 23.94 31.53 16.33
C GLY A 199 23.29 32.82 16.81
N VAL A 200 22.06 33.09 16.37
CA VAL A 200 21.11 34.05 16.99
C VAL A 200 19.67 33.49 16.87
N ARG A 201 18.88 33.77 17.92
CA ARG A 201 17.59 33.18 18.37
C ARG A 201 16.34 33.64 17.59
N PRO A 202 15.16 33.01 17.79
CA PRO A 202 13.88 33.53 17.29
C PRO A 202 13.24 34.52 18.28
N GLY A 203 12.38 35.42 17.77
CA GLY A 203 11.61 36.37 18.56
C GLY A 203 10.16 36.50 18.08
N ALA A 204 9.30 36.70 19.09
CA ALA A 204 7.86 37.07 19.09
C ALA A 204 6.85 36.00 18.67
#